data_AF-A0A6N2AE16-F1
#
_entry.id   AF-A0A6N2AE16-F1
#
_cell.length_a   1.000
_cell.length_b   1.000
_cell.length_c   1.000
_cell.angle_alpha   90.00
_cell.angle_beta   90.00
_cell.angle_gamma   90.00
#
_symmetry.space_group_name_H-M   'P 1'
#
loop_
_entity.id
_entity.type
_entity.pdbx_description
1 polymer ?
#
loop_
_entity_poly.entity_id
_entity_poly.type
_entity_poly.pdbx_seq_one_letter_code
_entity_poly.pdbx_strand_id
1 'polypeptide(L)' 'MNNNRRLVCLCGAPPILKISWTNDNPGRRFFGCRHYRSSFQNSCKFFDWYDPEFPTQ' A
#
# COMPACT_ATOMS: atom_id res chain seq x y z
N MET A 1 3.05 -20.84 4.31
CA MET A 1 3.09 -20.33 2.92
C MET A 1 3.99 -19.11 2.94
N ASN A 2 5.17 -19.17 2.31
CA ASN A 2 6.15 -18.09 2.36
C ASN A 2 5.64 -16.92 1.53
N ASN A 3 5.01 -15.94 2.18
CA ASN A 3 4.44 -14.74 1.57
C ASN A 3 5.52 -13.70 1.20
N ASN A 4 6.58 -14.15 0.52
CA ASN A 4 7.53 -13.25 -0.13
C ASN A 4 6.94 -12.73 -1.46
N ARG A 5 5.65 -12.37 -1.46
CA ARG A 5 5.06 -11.60 -2.56
C ARG A 5 5.71 -10.23 -2.49
N ARG A 6 6.73 -10.03 -3.33
CA ARG A 6 7.29 -8.72 -3.58
C ARG A 6 6.18 -7.88 -4.19
N LEU A 7 5.47 -7.12 -3.36
CA LEU A 7 4.45 -6.18 -3.81
C LEU A 7 5.16 -5.14 -4.67
N VAL A 8 4.68 -4.96 -5.89
CA VAL A 8 5.23 -4.00 -6.85
C VAL A 8 4.07 -3.17 -7.39
N CYS A 9 4.23 -1.85 -7.39
CA CYS A 9 3.26 -0.94 -7.99
C CYS A 9 3.20 -1.14 -9.51
N LEU A 10 2.16 -0.61 -10.14
CA LEU A 10 2.05 -0.57 -11.62
C LEU A 10 3.17 0.24 -12.30
N CYS A 11 3.95 1.02 -11.54
CA CYS A 11 5.13 1.73 -12.05
C CYS A 11 6.45 0.95 -11.88
N GLY A 12 6.41 -0.33 -11.47
CA GLY A 12 7.60 -1.17 -11.27
C GLY A 12 8.37 -0.93 -9.96
N ALA A 13 7.98 0.06 -9.16
CA ALA A 13 8.60 0.34 -7.87
C ALA A 13 7.88 -0.36 -6.70
N PRO A 14 8.56 -0.68 -5.59
CA PRO A 14 7.91 -1.16 -4.37
C PRO A 14 6.90 -0.11 -3.85
N PRO A 15 5.68 -0.53 -3.42
CA PRO A 15 4.76 0.37 -2.75
C PRO A 15 5.27 0.73 -1.36
N ILE A 16 4.72 1.81 -0.81
CA ILE A 16 4.96 2.24 0.56
C ILE A 16 3.71 2.02 1.42
N LEU A 17 3.92 1.61 2.67
CA LEU A 17 2.85 1.46 3.65
C LEU A 17 2.42 2.84 4.17
N LYS A 18 1.10 3.08 4.21
CA LYS A 18 0.48 4.33 4.66
C LYS A 18 -0.64 4.02 5.64
N ILE A 19 -1.03 5.03 6.42
CA ILE A 19 -2.20 5.00 7.30
C ILE A 19 -3.29 5.86 6.68
N SER A 20 -4.50 5.31 6.58
CA SER A 20 -5.68 6.06 6.19
C SER A 20 -6.17 6.91 7.36
N TRP A 21 -6.40 8.19 7.07
CA TRP A 21 -6.95 9.17 8.02
C TRP A 21 -8.35 9.64 7.59
N THR A 22 -8.98 8.93 6.66
CA THR A 22 -10.36 9.20 6.23
C THR A 22 -11.34 8.76 7.32
N ASN A 23 -12.47 9.47 7.44
CA ASN A 23 -13.55 9.09 8.39
C ASN A 23 -14.07 7.67 8.19
N ASP A 24 -14.07 7.15 6.95
CA ASP A 24 -14.59 5.82 6.62
C ASP A 24 -13.62 4.68 7.00
N ASN A 25 -12.32 4.97 7.11
CA ASN A 25 -11.26 3.98 7.34
C ASN A 25 -10.16 4.53 8.27
N PRO A 26 -10.49 5.05 9.46
CA PRO A 26 -9.50 5.67 10.33
C PRO A 26 -8.50 4.63 10.84
N GLY A 27 -7.20 4.93 10.74
CA GLY A 27 -6.14 4.08 11.25
C GLY A 27 -5.84 2.83 10.42
N ARG A 28 -6.65 2.50 9.40
CA ARG A 28 -6.43 1.33 8.54
C ARG A 28 -5.20 1.55 7.66
N ARG A 29 -4.34 0.53 7.57
CA ARG A 29 -3.10 0.59 6.79
C ARG A 29 -3.31 0.10 5.36
N PHE A 30 -2.62 0.70 4.40
CA PHE A 30 -2.66 0.31 2.99
C PHE A 30 -1.31 0.51 2.31
N PHE A 31 -1.03 -0.27 1.28
CA PHE A 31 0.09 -0.07 0.36
C PHE A 31 -0.33 0.88 -0.76
N GLY A 32 0.48 1.91 -1.02
CA GLY A 32 0.23 2.87 -2.09
C GLY A 32 1.47 3.19 -2.91
N CYS A 33 1.26 3.70 -4.12
CA CYS A 33 2.35 4.20 -4.96
C CYS A 33 3.14 5.29 -4.23
N ARG A 34 4.48 5.20 -4.26
CA ARG A 34 5.37 6.22 -3.67
C ARG A 34 5.26 7.59 -4.35
N HIS A 35 4.82 7.63 -5.61
CA HIS A 35 4.58 8.84 -6.38
C HIS A 35 3.15 9.39 -6.20
N TYR A 36 2.34 8.80 -5.31
CA TYR A 36 1.02 9.34 -5.00
C TYR A 36 1.11 10.76 -4.43
N ARG A 37 0.44 11.71 -5.09
CA ARG A 37 0.47 13.17 -4.81
C ARG A 37 1.82 13.87 -5.05
N SER A 38 2.78 13.23 -5.74
CA SER A 38 3.94 13.98 -6.20
C SER A 38 3.53 14.94 -7.31
N SER A 39 4.14 16.12 -7.35
CA SER A 39 4.04 17.08 -8.46
C SER A 39 4.50 16.50 -9.81
N PHE A 40 5.23 15.38 -9.79
CA PHE A 40 5.45 14.53 -10.95
C PHE A 40 4.17 13.76 -11.28
N GLN A 41 3.58 14.04 -12.44
CA GLN A 41 2.24 13.62 -12.89
C GLN A 41 1.99 12.10 -13.04
N ASN A 42 2.84 11.22 -12.49
CA ASN A 42 2.83 9.78 -12.78
C ASN A 42 2.58 8.90 -11.54
N SER A 43 1.61 9.26 -10.69
CA SER A 43 1.08 8.27 -9.75
C SER A 43 0.37 7.17 -10.51
N CYS A 44 0.85 5.94 -10.40
CA CYS A 44 0.23 4.79 -11.07
C CYS A 44 -1.05 4.29 -10.38
N LYS A 45 -1.54 5.03 -9.37
CA LYS A 45 -2.77 4.76 -8.62
C LYS A 45 -2.85 3.37 -7.97
N PHE A 46 -1.70 2.68 -7.82
CA PHE A 46 -1.62 1.43 -7.07
C PHE A 46 -2.14 1.63 -5.63
N PHE A 47 -3.01 0.72 -5.21
CA PHE A 47 -3.63 0.66 -3.90
C PHE A 47 -3.89 -0.80 -3.54
N ASP A 48 -3.50 -1.21 -2.33
CA ASP A 48 -3.83 -2.52 -1.77
C ASP A 48 -3.95 -2.42 -0.23
N TRP A 49 -4.87 -3.16 0.38
CA TRP A 49 -5.02 -3.12 1.84
C TRP A 49 -3.87 -3.88 2.53
N TYR A 50 -3.40 -3.37 3.67
CA TYR A 50 -2.48 -4.11 4.52
C TYR A 50 -3.30 -4.93 5.51
N ASP A 51 -3.39 -6.24 5.25
CA ASP A 51 -3.95 -7.20 6.18
C ASP A 51 -2.77 -7.94 6.86
N PRO A 52 -2.54 -7.75 8.17
CA PRO A 52 -1.51 -8.50 8.87
C PRO A 52 -1.85 -9.98 8.84
N GLU A 53 -0.84 -10.84 8.77
CA GLU A 53 -1.06 -12.27 8.99
C GLU A 53 -1.70 -12.45 10.37
N PHE A 54 -2.76 -13.27 10.42
CA PHE A 54 -3.33 -13.65 11.72
C PHE A 54 -2.20 -14.25 12.56
N PRO A 55 -2.04 -13.83 13.82
CA PRO A 55 -1.04 -14.44 14.68
C PRO A 55 -1.34 -15.94 14.72
N THR A 56 -0.36 -16.75 14.32
CA THR A 56 -0.44 -18.19 14.49
C THR A 56 -0.47 -18.46 15.99
N GLN A 57 -1.56 -19.04 16.47
CA GLN A 57 -1.71 -19.51 17.85
C GLN A 57 -0.74 -20.66 18.14
#